data_AF-A0A2Z6NJE3-F1
#
_entry.id   AF-A0A2Z6NJE3-F1
#
_cell.length_a   1.000
_cell.length_b   1.000
_cell.length_c   1.000
_cell.angle_alpha   90.00
_cell.angle_beta   90.00
_cell.angle_gamma   90.00
#
_symmetry.space_group_name_H-M   'P 1'
#
loop_
_entity.id
_entity.type
_entity.pdbx_description
1 polymer ?
#
loop_
_entity_poly.entity_id
_entity_poly.type
_entity_poly.pdbx_seq_one_letter_code
_entity_poly.pdbx_strand_id
1 'polypeptide(L)'
;MSYPISEEISRSVVWSFVKFSTPLRNGIAENQQAFDEYENGTCYEEFAGVVGQFRNVFIQLLTKMDECLQVMENCLVNKEQRDVIHNGQSHYLFILKELYHISKLYSGAEEMFWRVLLRRKSMLSHLIVRYADKKDNHRWVLENMSVTNFESRRHLAMTLFPDLRHDILGYEMLIGRSEVLAESFEYISRARPTSLEGGLFMEFRNEEATGPGVLREWFVLVCKEIFNPKNALFVACPNDHRRFFPNADRWENVGKAKEGSSVLLDICETFTS
;
A
#
# COMPACT_ATOMS: atom_id res chain seq x y z
N MET A 1 39.78 -6.04 -12.98
CA MET A 1 39.85 -6.08 -11.51
C MET A 1 38.78 -7.04 -11.03
N SER A 2 39.21 -8.14 -10.42
CA SER A 2 38.31 -9.13 -9.79
C SER A 2 37.75 -8.49 -8.52
N TYR A 3 36.44 -8.23 -8.49
CA TYR A 3 35.77 -7.84 -7.26
C TYR A 3 35.68 -9.08 -6.36
N PRO A 4 36.05 -8.99 -5.07
CA PRO A 4 35.90 -10.12 -4.17
C PRO A 4 34.42 -10.47 -4.09
N ILE A 5 34.12 -11.76 -4.30
CA ILE A 5 32.81 -12.36 -4.07
C ILE A 5 32.49 -12.08 -2.60
N SER A 6 31.63 -11.10 -2.32
CA SER A 6 31.23 -10.79 -0.95
C SER A 6 30.54 -12.02 -0.39
N GLU A 7 30.97 -12.51 0.78
CA GLU A 7 30.23 -13.51 1.55
C GLU A 7 28.75 -13.11 1.62
N GLU A 8 27.89 -14.06 1.25
CA GLU A 8 26.46 -13.88 1.14
C GLU A 8 25.86 -13.47 2.50
N ILE A 9 25.06 -12.41 2.55
CA ILE A 9 24.25 -12.12 3.74
C ILE A 9 23.17 -13.20 3.82
N SER A 10 23.43 -14.23 4.62
CA SER A 10 22.49 -15.32 4.86
C SER A 10 21.24 -14.82 5.59
N ARG A 11 20.09 -15.40 5.23
CA ARG A 11 18.81 -15.25 5.96
C ARG A 11 18.98 -15.44 7.46
N SER A 12 19.82 -16.40 7.87
CA SER A 12 20.05 -16.71 9.29
C SER A 12 20.67 -15.54 10.05
N VAL A 13 21.54 -14.76 9.41
CA VAL A 13 22.21 -13.61 10.02
C VAL A 13 21.22 -12.48 10.24
N VAL A 14 20.43 -12.16 9.21
CA VAL A 14 19.39 -11.10 9.30
C VAL A 14 18.36 -11.47 10.35
N TRP A 15 17.93 -12.72 10.38
CA TRP A 15 16.93 -13.17 11.35
C TRP A 15 17.49 -13.24 12.79
N SER A 16 18.76 -13.59 12.95
CA SER A 16 19.44 -13.50 14.26
C SER A 16 19.51 -12.06 14.76
N PHE A 17 19.79 -11.10 13.87
CA PHE A 17 19.78 -9.69 14.22
C PHE A 17 18.38 -9.17 14.60
N VAL A 18 17.34 -9.54 13.86
CA VAL A 18 15.94 -9.20 14.20
C VAL A 18 15.58 -9.74 15.59
N LYS A 19 15.92 -11.00 15.86
CA LYS A 19 15.69 -11.65 17.14
C LYS A 19 16.42 -10.98 18.30
N PHE A 20 17.67 -10.60 18.09
CA PHE A 20 18.47 -9.92 19.10
C PHE A 20 17.99 -8.49 19.35
N SER A 21 17.68 -7.74 18.30
CA SER A 21 17.29 -6.34 18.40
C SER A 21 15.90 -6.14 19.01
N THR A 22 14.96 -7.05 18.79
CA THR A 22 13.58 -6.94 19.31
C THR A 22 13.50 -6.73 20.83
N PRO A 23 14.04 -7.60 21.70
CA PRO A 23 13.98 -7.39 23.15
C PRO A 23 14.74 -6.13 23.59
N LEU A 24 15.85 -5.80 22.91
CA LEU A 24 16.61 -4.57 23.21
C LEU A 24 15.81 -3.31 22.90
N ARG A 25 15.11 -3.27 21.75
CA ARG A 25 14.22 -2.16 21.40
C ARG A 25 13.10 -1.99 22.42
N ASN A 26 12.47 -3.08 22.82
CA ASN A 26 11.38 -3.06 23.81
C ASN A 26 11.88 -2.52 25.15
N GLY A 27 13.04 -3.01 25.62
CA GLY A 27 13.65 -2.53 26.87
C GLY A 27 14.04 -1.04 26.81
N ILE A 28 14.52 -0.52 25.68
CA ILE A 28 14.82 0.91 25.53
C ILE A 28 13.52 1.73 25.53
N ALA A 29 12.49 1.28 24.82
CA ALA A 29 11.21 1.99 24.71
C ALA A 29 10.47 2.07 26.06
N GLU A 30 10.48 0.99 26.85
CA GLU A 30 9.86 0.94 28.18
C GLU A 30 10.53 1.89 29.17
N ASN A 31 11.84 2.10 29.04
CA ASN A 31 12.60 2.99 29.91
C ASN A 31 12.67 4.44 29.39
N GLN A 32 12.05 4.75 28.25
CA GLN A 32 12.20 6.02 27.54
C GLN A 32 11.70 7.24 28.35
N GLN A 33 10.63 7.08 29.14
CA GLN A 33 10.21 8.10 30.12
C GLN A 33 11.24 8.36 31.21
N ALA A 34 11.94 7.31 31.66
CA ALA A 34 13.04 7.44 32.62
C ALA A 34 14.33 8.02 31.98
N PHE A 35 14.42 8.13 30.66
CA PHE A 35 15.53 8.79 29.96
C PHE A 35 15.33 10.30 29.82
N ASP A 36 14.10 10.76 29.56
CA ASP A 36 13.80 12.18 29.33
C ASP A 36 13.72 13.01 30.64
N GLU A 37 13.48 12.37 31.79
CA GLU A 37 13.34 13.04 33.10
C GLU A 37 14.65 13.09 33.94
N TYR A 38 15.76 12.48 33.47
CA TYR A 38 16.89 12.08 34.33
C TYR A 38 18.24 12.73 33.99
N GLU A 39 18.25 14.00 33.58
CA GLU A 39 19.49 14.78 33.39
C GLU A 39 20.20 15.14 34.72
N ASN A 40 19.72 14.73 35.90
CA ASN A 40 20.23 15.17 37.21
C ASN A 40 20.42 14.08 38.29
N GLY A 41 20.76 12.84 37.95
CA GLY A 41 21.06 11.84 39.00
C GLY A 41 21.71 10.55 38.53
N THR A 42 22.76 10.13 39.23
CA THR A 42 23.65 9.00 38.89
C THR A 42 23.03 7.62 39.12
N CYS A 43 22.77 6.90 38.02
CA CYS A 43 23.02 5.47 37.72
C CYS A 43 22.38 5.26 36.33
N TYR A 44 23.05 4.95 35.22
CA TYR A 44 23.68 3.69 34.83
C TYR A 44 24.70 3.92 33.69
N GLU A 45 26.01 4.07 33.99
CA GLU A 45 27.03 4.23 32.93
C GLU A 45 27.06 3.05 31.95
N GLU A 46 26.84 1.84 32.43
CA GLU A 46 26.82 0.62 31.58
C GLU A 46 25.61 0.61 30.63
N PHE A 47 24.42 0.99 31.10
CA PHE A 47 23.21 1.02 30.28
C PHE A 47 23.27 2.14 29.24
N ALA A 48 23.72 3.33 29.63
CA ALA A 48 24.00 4.43 28.71
C ALA A 48 25.06 4.03 27.66
N GLY A 49 26.07 3.25 28.07
CA GLY A 49 27.07 2.66 27.18
C GLY A 49 26.47 1.71 26.14
N VAL A 50 25.58 0.80 26.55
CA VAL A 50 24.89 -0.14 25.64
C VAL A 50 23.99 0.60 24.65
N VAL A 51 23.24 1.60 25.11
CA VAL A 51 22.39 2.45 24.26
C VAL A 51 23.24 3.23 23.25
N GLY A 52 24.36 3.80 23.69
CA GLY A 52 25.33 4.47 22.81
C GLY A 52 25.92 3.54 21.75
N GLN A 53 26.30 2.31 22.13
CA GLN A 53 26.76 1.29 21.19
C GLN A 53 25.67 0.90 20.19
N PHE A 54 24.43 0.73 20.64
CA PHE A 54 23.32 0.35 19.76
C PHE A 54 22.98 1.47 18.77
N ARG A 55 23.07 2.75 19.18
CA ARG A 55 22.99 3.90 18.29
C ARG A 55 24.11 3.92 17.25
N ASN A 56 25.35 3.61 17.65
CA ASN A 56 26.48 3.52 16.73
C ASN A 56 26.30 2.42 15.68
N VAL A 57 25.81 1.24 16.11
CA VAL A 57 25.47 0.13 15.20
C VAL A 57 24.40 0.56 14.20
N PHE A 58 23.36 1.26 14.63
CA PHE A 58 22.35 1.83 13.73
C PHE A 58 22.96 2.75 12.67
N ILE A 59 23.80 3.71 13.08
CA ILE A 59 24.43 4.66 12.15
C ILE A 59 25.32 3.93 11.13
N GLN A 60 26.13 2.98 11.59
CA GLN A 60 27.00 2.19 10.72
C GLN A 60 26.19 1.33 9.73
N LEU A 61 25.16 0.64 10.19
CA LEU A 61 24.29 -0.18 9.33
C LEU A 61 23.51 0.67 8.33
N LEU A 62 22.98 1.82 8.76
CA LEU A 62 22.26 2.73 7.86
C LEU A 62 23.20 3.30 6.78
N THR A 63 24.43 3.65 7.15
CA THR A 63 25.46 4.11 6.20
C THR A 63 25.81 3.01 5.19
N LYS A 64 26.04 1.79 5.67
CA LYS A 64 26.31 0.64 4.79
C LYS A 64 25.13 0.31 3.88
N MET A 65 23.90 0.42 4.39
CA MET A 65 22.71 0.23 3.58
C MET A 65 22.62 1.29 2.46
N ASP A 66 22.91 2.55 2.76
CA ASP A 66 22.94 3.60 1.74
C ASP A 66 23.97 3.33 0.63
N GLU A 67 25.18 2.90 1.01
CA GLU A 67 26.22 2.48 0.06
C GLU A 67 25.75 1.29 -0.80
N CYS A 68 25.16 0.27 -0.19
CA CYS A 68 24.62 -0.89 -0.90
C CYS A 68 23.52 -0.51 -1.89
N LEU A 69 22.60 0.37 -1.50
CA LEU A 69 21.52 0.85 -2.36
C LEU A 69 22.07 1.68 -3.53
N GLN A 70 23.10 2.51 -3.30
CA GLN A 70 23.79 3.26 -4.36
C GLN A 70 24.45 2.32 -5.38
N VAL A 71 25.18 1.30 -4.90
CA VAL A 71 25.85 0.34 -5.77
C VAL A 71 24.81 -0.40 -6.61
N MET A 72 23.72 -0.85 -6.00
CA MET A 72 22.62 -1.51 -6.71
C MET A 72 22.01 -0.60 -7.78
N GLU A 73 21.83 0.69 -7.48
CA GLU A 73 21.28 1.67 -8.41
C GLU A 73 22.18 1.84 -9.64
N ASN A 74 23.49 1.94 -9.42
CA ASN A 74 24.48 2.03 -10.49
C ASN A 74 24.51 0.75 -11.36
N CYS A 75 24.34 -0.43 -10.77
CA CYS A 75 24.27 -1.70 -11.51
C CYS A 75 23.03 -1.82 -12.39
N LEU A 76 21.89 -1.24 -12.00
CA LEU A 76 20.66 -1.27 -12.82
C LEU A 76 20.77 -0.41 -14.09
N VAL A 77 21.53 0.70 -14.01
CA VAL A 77 21.79 1.59 -15.15
C VAL A 77 22.76 0.95 -16.14
N ASN A 78 23.78 0.25 -15.64
CA ASN A 78 24.80 -0.42 -16.46
C ASN A 78 24.35 -1.84 -16.83
N LYS A 79 23.71 -1.98 -18.01
CA LYS A 79 23.13 -3.25 -18.51
C LYS A 79 24.11 -4.43 -18.56
N GLU A 80 25.41 -4.18 -18.62
CA GLU A 80 26.47 -5.20 -18.69
C GLU A 80 26.74 -5.92 -17.36
N GLN A 81 26.26 -5.39 -16.22
CA GLN A 81 26.49 -5.97 -14.88
C GLN A 81 25.24 -6.66 -14.28
N ARG A 82 24.17 -6.88 -15.05
CA ARG A 82 22.92 -7.47 -14.54
C ARG A 82 23.09 -8.83 -13.87
N ASP A 83 24.02 -9.64 -14.35
CA ASP A 83 24.28 -10.99 -13.81
C ASP A 83 25.04 -10.97 -12.47
N VAL A 84 25.58 -9.81 -12.07
CA VAL A 84 26.30 -9.61 -10.79
C VAL A 84 25.38 -9.07 -9.69
N ILE A 85 24.10 -8.86 -9.99
CA ILE A 85 23.11 -8.29 -9.06
C ILE A 85 22.77 -9.35 -7.99
N HIS A 86 23.49 -9.22 -6.87
CA HIS A 86 23.58 -10.02 -5.65
C HIS A 86 22.35 -10.81 -5.18
N ASN A 87 22.63 -12.02 -4.68
CA ASN A 87 21.69 -12.97 -4.05
C ASN A 87 21.11 -12.51 -2.68
N GLY A 88 21.51 -11.34 -2.16
CA GLY A 88 21.13 -10.83 -0.83
C GLY A 88 20.07 -9.71 -0.82
N GLN A 89 19.62 -9.24 -1.98
CA GLN A 89 18.77 -8.04 -2.10
C GLN A 89 17.37 -8.23 -1.51
N SER A 90 16.88 -9.46 -1.51
CA SER A 90 15.61 -9.82 -0.86
C SER A 90 15.60 -9.51 0.64
N HIS A 91 16.79 -9.44 1.28
CA HIS A 91 16.89 -9.13 2.70
C HIS A 91 16.90 -7.63 3.01
N TYR A 92 17.09 -6.75 2.02
CA TYR A 92 17.28 -5.33 2.29
C TYR A 92 16.01 -4.66 2.83
N LEU A 93 14.83 -5.09 2.40
CA LEU A 93 13.56 -4.60 2.98
C LEU A 93 13.44 -4.97 4.47
N PHE A 94 13.85 -6.18 4.85
CA PHE A 94 13.85 -6.60 6.26
C PHE A 94 14.83 -5.76 7.08
N ILE A 95 16.07 -5.59 6.59
CA ILE A 95 17.06 -4.76 7.30
C ILE A 95 16.59 -3.31 7.41
N LEU A 96 16.02 -2.74 6.34
CA LEU A 96 15.47 -1.39 6.36
C LEU A 96 14.31 -1.25 7.35
N LYS A 97 13.45 -2.26 7.45
CA LYS A 97 12.38 -2.31 8.46
C LYS A 97 12.94 -2.35 9.88
N GLU A 98 13.97 -3.15 10.13
CA GLU A 98 14.63 -3.17 11.45
C GLU A 98 15.29 -1.83 11.76
N LEU A 99 15.97 -1.21 10.79
CA LEU A 99 16.55 0.12 10.94
C LEU A 99 15.48 1.19 11.20
N TYR A 100 14.34 1.11 10.53
CA TYR A 100 13.18 1.96 10.81
C TYR A 100 12.76 1.83 12.28
N HIS A 101 12.57 0.61 12.79
CA HIS A 101 12.19 0.40 14.19
C HIS A 101 13.24 0.93 15.18
N ILE A 102 14.53 0.76 14.87
CA ILE A 102 15.61 1.31 15.69
C ILE A 102 15.64 2.84 15.62
N SER A 103 15.31 3.43 14.47
CA SER A 103 15.31 4.89 14.28
C SER A 103 14.30 5.62 15.16
N LYS A 104 13.23 4.94 15.59
CA LYS A 104 12.22 5.48 16.51
C LYS A 104 12.72 5.62 17.95
N LEU A 105 13.85 5.01 18.29
CA LEU A 105 14.38 5.02 19.66
C LEU A 105 15.21 6.25 20.00
N TYR A 106 15.74 6.96 19.00
CA TYR A 106 16.71 8.04 19.24
C TYR A 106 16.27 9.34 18.59
N SER A 107 16.45 10.45 19.31
CA SER A 107 16.25 11.78 18.74
C SER A 107 17.12 12.00 17.50
N GLY A 108 16.50 12.48 16.43
CA GLY A 108 17.13 12.73 15.12
C GLY A 108 17.44 11.48 14.27
N ALA A 109 17.31 10.26 14.80
CA ALA A 109 17.59 9.06 14.01
C ALA A 109 16.54 8.79 12.92
N GLU A 110 15.28 9.09 13.19
CA GLU A 110 14.21 9.01 12.19
C GLU A 110 14.48 9.95 11.00
N GLU A 111 14.92 11.18 11.25
CA GLU A 111 15.26 12.13 10.18
C GLU A 111 16.43 11.60 9.32
N MET A 112 17.46 11.05 9.96
CA MET A 112 18.60 10.42 9.25
C MET A 112 18.13 9.26 8.38
N PHE A 113 17.28 8.38 8.91
CA PHE A 113 16.72 7.25 8.20
C PHE A 113 15.92 7.68 6.97
N TRP A 114 14.98 8.60 7.14
CA TRP A 114 14.17 9.10 6.03
C TRP A 114 14.98 9.85 4.99
N ARG A 115 16.02 10.59 5.38
CA ARG A 115 16.92 11.27 4.45
C ARG A 115 17.64 10.29 3.53
N VAL A 116 18.11 9.16 4.05
CA VAL A 116 18.71 8.07 3.25
C VAL A 116 17.68 7.47 2.30
N LEU A 117 16.48 7.14 2.78
CA LEU A 117 15.44 6.54 1.94
C LEU A 117 14.93 7.50 0.85
N LEU A 118 14.83 8.80 1.16
CA LEU A 118 14.47 9.82 0.19
C LEU A 118 15.53 9.92 -0.91
N ARG A 119 16.82 9.93 -0.54
CA ARG A 119 17.94 9.90 -1.48
C ARG A 119 17.95 8.65 -2.35
N ARG A 120 17.56 7.49 -1.79
CA ARG A 120 17.50 6.18 -2.44
C ARG A 120 16.10 5.78 -2.90
N LYS A 121 15.22 6.76 -3.15
CA LYS A 121 13.81 6.54 -3.48
C LYS A 121 13.57 5.58 -4.66
N SER A 122 14.38 5.71 -5.70
CA SER A 122 14.37 4.84 -6.89
C SER A 122 14.59 3.38 -6.49
N MET A 123 15.64 3.12 -5.73
CA MET A 123 16.03 1.77 -5.31
C MET A 123 15.08 1.19 -4.27
N LEU A 124 14.65 1.98 -3.29
CA LEU A 124 13.62 1.56 -2.35
C LEU A 124 12.35 1.12 -3.09
N SER A 125 11.92 1.91 -4.09
CA SER A 125 10.74 1.57 -4.89
C SER A 125 10.95 0.29 -5.70
N HIS A 126 12.14 0.07 -6.26
CA HIS A 126 12.48 -1.18 -6.94
C HIS A 126 12.41 -2.39 -5.99
N LEU A 127 13.00 -2.26 -4.79
CA LEU A 127 12.99 -3.32 -3.79
C LEU A 127 11.56 -3.67 -3.36
N ILE A 128 10.72 -2.67 -3.10
CA ILE A 128 9.31 -2.88 -2.75
C ILE A 128 8.59 -3.69 -3.82
N VAL A 129 8.67 -3.26 -5.08
CA VAL A 129 7.94 -3.93 -6.19
C VAL A 129 8.45 -5.37 -6.40
N ARG A 130 9.73 -5.62 -6.13
CA ARG A 130 10.36 -6.91 -6.41
C ARG A 130 10.28 -7.91 -5.25
N TYR A 131 10.30 -7.44 -4.01
CA TYR A 131 10.51 -8.28 -2.84
C TYR A 131 9.49 -8.10 -1.71
N ALA A 132 8.55 -7.15 -1.80
CA ALA A 132 7.51 -7.03 -0.78
C ALA A 132 6.57 -8.24 -0.84
N ASP A 133 6.57 -9.06 0.21
CA ASP A 133 5.64 -10.18 0.36
C ASP A 133 4.34 -9.73 1.04
N LYS A 134 3.19 -10.28 0.63
CA LYS A 134 1.88 -10.01 1.25
C LYS A 134 1.81 -10.43 2.72
N LYS A 135 2.58 -11.43 3.13
CA LYS A 135 2.62 -11.94 4.51
C LYS A 135 3.38 -11.01 5.45
N ASP A 136 4.20 -10.11 4.91
CA ASP A 136 5.00 -9.18 5.69
C ASP A 136 4.26 -7.86 5.90
N ASN A 137 4.40 -7.30 7.10
CA ASN A 137 3.87 -5.97 7.39
C ASN A 137 4.81 -4.87 6.86
N HIS A 138 4.44 -4.25 5.74
CA HIS A 138 5.17 -3.13 5.10
C HIS A 138 4.60 -1.74 5.45
N ARG A 139 3.69 -1.64 6.43
CA ARG A 139 3.05 -0.36 6.79
C ARG A 139 4.03 0.73 7.22
N TRP A 140 5.21 0.34 7.73
CA TRP A 140 6.26 1.28 8.13
C TRP A 140 6.68 2.24 7.01
N VAL A 141 6.65 1.79 5.75
CA VAL A 141 6.98 2.62 4.59
C VAL A 141 5.93 3.71 4.35
N LEU A 142 4.67 3.44 4.74
CA LEU A 142 3.54 4.34 4.50
C LEU A 142 3.52 5.55 5.44
N GLU A 143 4.32 5.55 6.50
CA GLU A 143 4.47 6.70 7.40
C GLU A 143 5.11 7.90 6.69
N ASN A 144 5.92 7.66 5.66
CA ASN A 144 6.52 8.72 4.87
C ASN A 144 6.39 8.44 3.37
N MET A 145 5.25 8.85 2.80
CA MET A 145 4.95 8.65 1.38
C MET A 145 5.91 9.38 0.42
N SER A 146 6.75 10.30 0.90
CA SER A 146 7.70 11.04 0.04
C SER A 146 8.81 10.14 -0.53
N VAL A 147 9.16 9.06 0.18
CA VAL A 147 10.26 8.14 -0.17
C VAL A 147 9.83 7.04 -1.15
N THR A 148 8.54 6.97 -1.52
CA THR A 148 8.00 6.00 -2.48
C THR A 148 7.50 6.67 -3.75
N ASN A 149 7.35 5.89 -4.83
CA ASN A 149 6.83 6.35 -6.12
C ASN A 149 5.44 5.75 -6.38
N PHE A 150 4.83 6.06 -7.53
CA PHE A 150 3.52 5.53 -7.87
C PHE A 150 3.49 3.99 -7.89
N GLU A 151 4.47 3.36 -8.54
CA GLU A 151 4.47 1.91 -8.73
C GLU A 151 4.65 1.13 -7.42
N SER A 152 5.57 1.57 -6.54
CA SER A 152 5.76 0.92 -5.25
C SER A 152 4.54 1.10 -4.34
N ARG A 153 3.88 2.26 -4.38
CA ARG A 153 2.63 2.50 -3.64
C ARG A 153 1.49 1.63 -4.16
N ARG A 154 1.35 1.51 -5.48
CA ARG A 154 0.38 0.61 -6.12
C ARG A 154 0.63 -0.83 -5.70
N HIS A 155 1.88 -1.28 -5.75
CA HIS A 155 2.25 -2.62 -5.32
C HIS A 155 1.87 -2.87 -3.85
N LEU A 156 2.26 -1.99 -2.93
CA LEU A 156 1.90 -2.08 -1.52
C LEU A 156 0.38 -2.11 -1.32
N ALA A 157 -0.38 -1.26 -2.01
CA ALA A 157 -1.84 -1.30 -1.95
C ALA A 157 -2.39 -2.66 -2.39
N MET A 158 -1.86 -3.23 -3.48
CA MET A 158 -2.24 -4.58 -3.94
C MET A 158 -1.88 -5.69 -2.96
N THR A 159 -0.84 -5.50 -2.12
CA THR A 159 -0.52 -6.46 -1.06
C THR A 159 -1.50 -6.44 0.11
N LEU A 160 -2.23 -5.35 0.31
CA LEU A 160 -3.24 -5.24 1.37
C LEU A 160 -4.55 -5.95 1.03
N PHE A 161 -4.80 -6.25 -0.24
CA PHE A 161 -5.97 -6.99 -0.67
C PHE A 161 -5.75 -8.51 -0.55
N PRO A 162 -6.77 -9.26 -0.08
CA PRO A 162 -6.70 -10.72 -0.05
C PRO A 162 -6.50 -11.26 -1.46
N ASP A 163 -5.90 -12.45 -1.56
CA ASP A 163 -5.87 -13.17 -2.84
C ASP A 163 -7.27 -13.56 -3.25
N LEU A 164 -7.52 -13.57 -4.57
CA LEU A 164 -8.80 -14.02 -5.11
C LEU A 164 -9.03 -15.46 -4.66
N ARG A 165 -10.15 -15.68 -4.00
CA ARG A 165 -10.54 -17.01 -3.50
C ARG A 165 -11.23 -17.77 -4.61
N HIS A 166 -10.47 -18.62 -5.29
CA HIS A 166 -10.94 -19.43 -6.41
C HIS A 166 -11.92 -20.54 -5.96
N ASP A 167 -11.99 -20.80 -4.66
CA ASP A 167 -12.95 -21.72 -4.04
C ASP A 167 -14.33 -21.07 -3.79
N ILE A 168 -14.43 -19.74 -3.86
CA ILE A 168 -15.69 -19.02 -3.80
C ILE A 168 -16.27 -18.93 -5.21
N LEU A 169 -17.51 -19.41 -5.37
CA LEU A 169 -18.30 -19.15 -6.57
C LEU A 169 -18.51 -17.63 -6.68
N GLY A 170 -18.02 -17.03 -7.77
CA GLY A 170 -18.19 -15.60 -8.01
C GLY A 170 -19.65 -15.19 -8.19
N TYR A 171 -19.86 -13.89 -8.28
CA TYR A 171 -21.19 -13.30 -8.30
C TYR A 171 -21.67 -13.11 -9.75
N GLU A 172 -22.72 -13.84 -10.12
CA GLU A 172 -23.31 -13.82 -11.46
C GLU A 172 -24.34 -12.68 -11.60
N MET A 173 -24.27 -11.98 -12.72
CA MET A 173 -25.12 -10.85 -13.05
C MET A 173 -25.61 -11.00 -14.50
N LEU A 174 -26.94 -10.95 -14.68
CA LEU A 174 -27.58 -11.00 -16.00
C LEU A 174 -28.39 -9.72 -16.21
N ILE A 175 -27.83 -8.80 -16.99
CA ILE A 175 -28.35 -7.42 -17.09
C ILE A 175 -28.85 -7.10 -18.49
N GLY A 176 -29.95 -6.35 -18.59
CA GLY A 176 -30.42 -5.76 -19.84
C GLY A 176 -29.67 -4.48 -20.19
N ARG A 177 -29.28 -4.30 -21.47
CA ARG A 177 -28.58 -3.09 -21.94
C ARG A 177 -29.35 -1.78 -21.75
N SER A 178 -30.67 -1.83 -21.68
CA SER A 178 -31.51 -0.64 -21.50
C SER A 178 -31.51 -0.09 -20.07
N GLU A 179 -31.25 -0.95 -19.07
CA GLU A 179 -31.39 -0.62 -17.64
C GLU A 179 -30.10 -0.92 -16.86
N VAL A 180 -28.94 -0.71 -17.51
CA VAL A 180 -27.62 -1.13 -16.99
C VAL A 180 -27.38 -0.63 -15.57
N LEU A 181 -27.67 0.64 -15.27
CA LEU A 181 -27.42 1.19 -13.94
C LEU A 181 -28.36 0.61 -12.88
N ALA A 182 -29.66 0.56 -13.19
CA ALA A 182 -30.68 0.13 -12.23
C ALA A 182 -30.54 -1.36 -11.88
N GLU A 183 -30.44 -2.23 -12.88
CA GLU A 183 -30.26 -3.65 -12.64
C GLU A 183 -28.88 -3.94 -11.99
N SER A 184 -27.82 -3.22 -12.36
CA SER A 184 -26.51 -3.36 -11.68
C SER A 184 -26.61 -3.05 -10.19
N PHE A 185 -27.32 -1.99 -9.81
CA PHE A 185 -27.51 -1.66 -8.41
C PHE A 185 -28.31 -2.72 -7.68
N GLU A 186 -29.38 -3.25 -8.28
CA GLU A 186 -30.18 -4.31 -7.66
C GLU A 186 -29.35 -5.57 -7.38
N TYR A 187 -28.50 -5.97 -8.32
CA TYR A 187 -27.56 -7.07 -8.14
C TYR A 187 -26.54 -6.75 -7.03
N ILE A 188 -25.77 -5.67 -7.18
CA ILE A 188 -24.65 -5.36 -6.26
C ILE A 188 -25.14 -5.05 -4.84
N SER A 189 -26.26 -4.35 -4.67
CA SER A 189 -26.81 -4.02 -3.34
C SER A 189 -27.24 -5.26 -2.53
N ARG A 190 -27.60 -6.35 -3.20
CA ARG A 190 -27.96 -7.63 -2.58
C ARG A 190 -26.79 -8.59 -2.42
N ALA A 191 -25.64 -8.27 -3.03
CA ALA A 191 -24.47 -9.11 -2.97
C ALA A 191 -23.87 -9.13 -1.55
N ARG A 192 -23.55 -10.33 -1.05
CA ARG A 192 -22.73 -10.43 0.17
C ARG A 192 -21.28 -10.07 -0.18
N PRO A 193 -20.55 -9.36 0.70
CA PRO A 193 -19.14 -9.04 0.46
C PRO A 193 -18.30 -10.26 0.06
N THR A 194 -18.51 -11.40 0.71
CA THR A 194 -17.82 -12.67 0.41
C THR A 194 -18.07 -13.19 -1.00
N SER A 195 -19.24 -12.95 -1.59
CA SER A 195 -19.54 -13.41 -2.96
C SER A 195 -18.78 -12.59 -4.00
N LEU A 196 -18.51 -11.31 -3.71
CA LEU A 196 -17.74 -10.42 -4.58
C LEU A 196 -16.24 -10.77 -4.56
N GLU A 197 -15.75 -11.44 -3.50
CA GLU A 197 -14.38 -11.96 -3.42
C GLU A 197 -14.10 -13.09 -4.42
N GLY A 198 -15.13 -13.78 -4.91
CA GLY A 198 -15.01 -14.81 -5.96
C GLY A 198 -14.94 -14.23 -7.39
N GLY A 199 -15.03 -12.90 -7.54
CA GLY A 199 -15.09 -12.21 -8.83
C GLY A 199 -16.52 -11.97 -9.33
N LEU A 200 -16.64 -11.20 -10.41
CA LEU A 200 -17.91 -10.88 -11.07
C LEU A 200 -18.02 -11.62 -12.40
N PHE A 201 -19.14 -12.31 -12.62
CA PHE A 201 -19.48 -12.96 -13.88
C PHE A 201 -20.64 -12.22 -14.52
N MET A 202 -20.38 -11.63 -15.68
CA MET A 202 -21.31 -10.69 -16.33
C MET A 202 -21.76 -11.22 -17.68
N GLU A 203 -23.08 -11.24 -17.90
CA GLU A 203 -23.75 -11.54 -19.17
C GLU A 203 -24.83 -10.49 -19.50
N PHE A 204 -24.92 -10.08 -20.75
CA PHE A 204 -26.04 -9.26 -21.22
C PHE A 204 -27.19 -10.13 -21.71
N ARG A 205 -28.42 -9.81 -21.29
CA ARG A 205 -29.61 -10.58 -21.65
C ARG A 205 -29.78 -10.64 -23.18
N ASN A 206 -30.00 -11.85 -23.70
CA ASN A 206 -30.13 -12.16 -25.13
C ASN A 206 -28.83 -12.03 -25.94
N GLU A 207 -27.67 -12.11 -25.29
CA GLU A 207 -26.36 -12.11 -25.95
C GLU A 207 -25.56 -13.35 -25.55
N GLU A 208 -24.88 -13.98 -26.52
CA GLU A 208 -24.06 -15.17 -26.27
C GLU A 208 -22.67 -14.81 -25.68
N ALA A 209 -22.32 -13.53 -25.66
CA ALA A 209 -21.01 -13.07 -25.21
C ALA A 209 -20.87 -13.22 -23.69
N THR A 210 -19.79 -13.89 -23.27
CA THR A 210 -19.43 -14.06 -21.85
C THR A 210 -17.94 -13.80 -21.64
N GLY A 211 -17.55 -13.64 -20.37
CA GLY A 211 -16.16 -13.57 -19.95
C GLY A 211 -15.60 -12.15 -19.71
N PRO A 212 -14.27 -12.02 -19.54
CA PRO A 212 -13.66 -10.79 -19.04
C PRO A 212 -13.86 -9.54 -19.93
N GLY A 213 -14.11 -9.74 -21.23
CA GLY A 213 -14.41 -8.65 -22.16
C GLY A 213 -15.74 -7.97 -21.84
N VAL A 214 -16.77 -8.78 -21.58
CA VAL A 214 -18.12 -8.32 -21.22
C VAL A 214 -18.11 -7.61 -19.87
N LEU A 215 -17.37 -8.14 -18.89
CA LEU A 215 -17.20 -7.46 -17.59
C LEU A 215 -16.56 -6.07 -17.76
N ARG A 216 -15.51 -5.95 -18.57
CA ARG A 216 -14.88 -4.64 -18.86
C ARG A 216 -15.85 -3.69 -19.53
N GLU A 217 -16.64 -4.16 -20.49
CA GLU A 217 -17.65 -3.36 -21.16
C GLU A 217 -18.72 -2.87 -20.17
N TRP A 218 -19.25 -3.78 -19.35
CA TRP A 218 -20.22 -3.45 -18.30
C TRP A 218 -19.71 -2.35 -17.37
N PHE A 219 -18.45 -2.43 -16.89
CA PHE A 219 -17.85 -1.36 -16.09
C PHE A 219 -17.85 -0.01 -16.82
N VAL A 220 -17.56 0.02 -18.12
CA VAL A 220 -17.62 1.27 -18.91
C VAL A 220 -19.04 1.81 -19.00
N LEU A 221 -20.03 0.94 -19.24
CA LEU A 221 -21.44 1.34 -19.36
C LEU A 221 -22.00 1.85 -18.04
N VAL A 222 -21.77 1.15 -16.93
CA VAL A 222 -22.18 1.59 -15.59
C VAL A 222 -21.54 2.93 -15.25
N CYS A 223 -20.24 3.11 -15.46
CA CYS A 223 -19.57 4.38 -15.21
C CYS A 223 -20.18 5.53 -16.03
N LYS A 224 -20.52 5.30 -17.31
CA LYS A 224 -21.20 6.30 -18.14
C LYS A 224 -22.56 6.69 -17.56
N GLU A 225 -23.34 5.71 -17.09
CA GLU A 225 -24.63 5.99 -16.47
C GLU A 225 -24.52 6.66 -15.10
N ILE A 226 -23.51 6.31 -14.28
CA ILE A 226 -23.27 6.98 -12.98
C ILE A 226 -23.05 8.49 -13.18
N PHE A 227 -22.25 8.87 -14.19
CA PHE A 227 -21.96 10.27 -14.50
C PHE A 227 -22.92 10.89 -15.52
N ASN A 228 -24.00 10.19 -15.90
CA ASN A 228 -25.01 10.71 -16.80
C ASN A 228 -25.82 11.81 -16.06
N PRO A 229 -25.84 13.06 -16.55
CA PRO A 229 -26.57 14.14 -15.90
C PRO A 229 -28.08 13.85 -15.73
N LYS A 230 -28.66 13.00 -16.59
CA LYS A 230 -30.06 12.56 -16.47
C LYS A 230 -30.33 11.77 -15.19
N ASN A 231 -29.32 11.04 -14.71
CA ASN A 231 -29.42 10.28 -13.47
C ASN A 231 -29.15 11.15 -12.26
N ALA A 232 -28.68 12.39 -12.40
CA ALA A 232 -28.53 13.40 -11.34
C ALA A 232 -27.76 12.95 -10.08
N LEU A 233 -26.90 11.94 -10.16
CA LEU A 233 -26.07 11.45 -9.05
C LEU A 233 -24.84 12.33 -8.82
N PHE A 234 -24.25 12.84 -9.91
CA PHE A 234 -23.05 13.68 -9.92
C PHE A 234 -23.27 14.89 -10.82
N VAL A 235 -22.61 15.99 -10.47
CA VAL A 235 -22.55 17.23 -11.26
C VAL A 235 -21.11 17.50 -11.69
N ALA A 236 -20.92 17.93 -12.94
CA ALA A 236 -19.60 18.32 -13.42
C ALA A 236 -19.15 19.63 -12.74
N CYS A 237 -17.87 19.73 -12.39
CA CYS A 237 -17.28 20.98 -11.91
C CYS A 237 -17.48 22.08 -12.97
N PRO A 238 -17.98 23.27 -12.61
CA PRO A 238 -18.18 24.37 -13.55
C PRO A 238 -16.90 24.78 -14.29
N ASN A 239 -15.75 24.67 -13.62
CA ASN A 239 -14.45 25.13 -14.12
C ASN A 239 -13.57 24.01 -14.69
N ASP A 240 -13.96 22.74 -14.53
CA ASP A 240 -13.23 21.58 -15.06
C ASP A 240 -14.21 20.42 -15.28
N HIS A 241 -14.81 20.33 -16.46
CA HIS A 241 -15.81 19.30 -16.77
C HIS A 241 -15.27 17.85 -16.79
N ARG A 242 -13.98 17.64 -16.51
CA ARG A 242 -13.42 16.30 -16.26
C ARG A 242 -13.50 15.88 -14.79
N ARG A 243 -13.89 16.81 -13.91
CA ARG A 243 -14.11 16.56 -12.49
C ARG A 243 -15.60 16.54 -12.21
N PHE A 244 -16.02 15.58 -11.41
CA PHE A 244 -17.40 15.42 -10.98
C PHE A 244 -17.44 15.49 -9.46
N PHE A 245 -18.46 16.18 -8.96
CA PHE A 245 -18.80 16.19 -7.54
C PHE A 245 -20.10 15.44 -7.35
N PRO A 246 -20.26 14.76 -6.23
CA PRO A 246 -21.57 14.26 -5.82
C PRO A 246 -22.61 15.43 -5.92
N ASN A 247 -23.83 15.19 -6.39
CA ASN A 247 -24.88 16.20 -6.54
C ASN A 247 -25.67 16.49 -5.23
N ALA A 248 -25.32 17.58 -4.53
CA ALA A 248 -25.94 17.99 -3.27
C ALA A 248 -27.45 18.27 -3.35
N ASP A 249 -27.90 18.90 -4.43
CA ASP A 249 -29.29 19.33 -4.59
C ASP A 249 -30.26 18.15 -4.64
N ARG A 250 -29.79 16.96 -5.03
CA ARG A 250 -30.64 15.77 -5.06
C ARG A 250 -30.79 15.12 -3.69
N TRP A 251 -29.77 15.17 -2.83
CA TRP A 251 -29.84 14.54 -1.51
C TRP A 251 -30.72 15.33 -0.54
N GLU A 252 -30.85 16.64 -0.72
CA GLU A 252 -31.80 17.46 0.05
C GLU A 252 -33.26 17.28 -0.41
N ASN A 253 -33.48 16.83 -1.65
CA ASN A 253 -34.80 16.72 -2.27
C ASN A 253 -35.30 15.27 -2.44
N VAL A 254 -34.67 14.27 -1.82
CA VAL A 254 -35.14 12.86 -1.84
C VAL A 254 -36.60 12.76 -1.36
N GLY A 255 -37.02 13.62 -0.41
CA GLY A 255 -38.41 13.72 0.04
C GLY A 255 -39.41 14.35 -0.95
N LYS A 256 -38.98 14.84 -2.12
CA LYS A 256 -39.81 15.57 -3.11
C LYS A 256 -39.70 15.07 -4.55
N ALA A 257 -38.81 14.12 -4.85
CA ALA A 257 -38.65 13.57 -6.19
C ALA A 257 -39.83 12.64 -6.53
N LYS A 258 -40.90 13.23 -7.08
CA LYS A 258 -41.95 12.48 -7.79
C LYS A 258 -41.46 12.15 -9.20
N GLU A 259 -41.60 10.88 -9.56
CA GLU A 259 -41.44 10.30 -10.90
C GLU A 259 -40.00 10.32 -11.47
N GLY A 260 -39.18 9.42 -10.92
CA GLY A 260 -37.98 8.86 -11.54
C GLY A 260 -37.76 7.46 -10.95
N SER A 261 -37.15 6.55 -11.73
CA SER A 261 -36.97 5.12 -11.38
C SER A 261 -36.65 4.93 -9.90
N SER A 262 -37.47 4.14 -9.18
CA SER A 262 -37.37 3.83 -7.74
C SER A 262 -35.94 3.51 -7.31
N VAL A 263 -35.18 2.86 -8.20
CA VAL A 263 -33.80 2.44 -7.98
C VAL A 263 -32.83 3.61 -7.81
N LEU A 264 -33.07 4.75 -8.49
CA LEU A 264 -32.20 5.93 -8.33
C LEU A 264 -32.39 6.63 -6.98
N LEU A 265 -33.58 6.48 -6.36
CA LEU A 265 -33.83 6.97 -5.00
C LEU A 265 -33.11 6.09 -3.99
N ASP A 266 -33.21 4.76 -4.12
CA ASP A 266 -32.51 3.78 -3.27
C ASP A 266 -30.97 3.95 -3.34
N ILE A 267 -30.44 4.23 -4.54
CA ILE A 267 -29.03 4.58 -4.71
C ILE A 267 -28.68 5.83 -3.89
N CYS A 268 -29.48 6.90 -3.98
CA CYS A 268 -29.21 8.13 -3.25
C CYS A 268 -29.27 7.94 -1.73
N GLU A 269 -30.25 7.20 -1.23
CA GLU A 269 -30.40 6.92 0.21
C GLU A 269 -29.17 6.17 0.77
N THR A 270 -28.65 5.19 0.02
CA THR A 270 -27.45 4.41 0.40
C THR A 270 -26.19 5.27 0.54
N PHE A 271 -26.07 6.37 -0.22
CA PHE A 271 -24.91 7.28 -0.11
C PHE A 271 -25.03 8.31 1.03
N THR A 272 -26.20 8.43 1.64
CA THR A 272 -26.48 9.40 2.72
C THR A 272 -26.52 8.81 4.13
N SER A 273 -26.55 7.47 4.25
CA SER A 273 -26.50 6.71 5.51
C SER A 273 -25.08 6.38 5.95
#